data_AF-A0A409XTM4-F1
#
_entry.id   AF-A0A409XTM4-F1
#
_cell.length_a   1.000
_cell.length_b   1.000
_cell.length_c   1.000
_cell.angle_alpha   90.00
_cell.angle_beta   90.00
_cell.angle_gamma   90.00
#
_symmetry.space_group_name_H-M   'P 1'
#
loop_
_entity.id
_entity.type
_entity.pdbx_description
1 polymer ?
#
loop_
_entity_poly.entity_id
_entity_poly.type
_entity_poly.pdbx_seq_one_letter_code
_entity_poly.pdbx_strand_id
1 'polypeptide(L)'
;CLKTTNADYERYLQEERQYLKGLRTEPEEILFTVEYMELLTKLKELRYESEVADSEYKKLDYYIIHRGIMKNNIKNIRTRYRTAYAHWEACHALVCRFEEEHKIVIRWTPDMQEYKDALVVMSERKYRRALDELEQLVVQRLFEMTKLGMNSVKEHKIVIRWTPDMQEYKDALVVMSERKYRRALDELERLVVQRLFEMTKLGMNGVGYRLRDKIGRSLKTRSDAIATALKNYNEVASLINPPREPLTWTTVIQAATIADFDLLRDARKDIHDMPWAEPPHHQAMNLYFGIKQAHEEIGRLNIEVHRLLTFMIDEHIDYYYAILRNLIVNPTLAAALSHEWQRRDEINTRIAHKLFQTS
;
A
#
# COMPACT_ATOMS: atom_id res chain seq x y z
N CYS A 1 32.86 20.96 -1.52
CA CYS A 1 31.90 21.20 -0.42
C CYS A 1 30.51 21.32 -1.03
N LEU A 2 29.61 20.41 -0.69
CA LEU A 2 28.19 20.57 -1.02
C LEU A 2 27.71 21.83 -0.29
N LYS A 3 27.07 22.76 -1.01
CA LYS A 3 26.53 24.00 -0.43
C LYS A 3 25.18 23.73 0.24
N THR A 4 25.12 22.71 1.09
CA THR A 4 23.91 22.22 1.75
C THR A 4 23.98 22.41 3.26
N THR A 5 22.84 22.70 3.86
CA THR A 5 22.66 22.94 5.30
C THR A 5 21.86 21.82 5.95
N ASN A 6 21.85 21.76 7.29
CA ASN A 6 21.01 20.80 8.03
C ASN A 6 19.52 20.93 7.69
N ALA A 7 19.05 22.15 7.41
CA ALA A 7 17.67 22.41 7.00
C ALA A 7 17.35 21.80 5.62
N ASP A 8 18.33 21.75 4.71
CA ASP A 8 18.15 21.12 3.40
C ASP A 8 17.95 19.60 3.55
N TYR A 9 18.67 18.93 4.46
CA TYR A 9 18.48 17.49 4.71
C TYR A 9 17.12 17.15 5.33
N GLU A 10 16.60 18.00 6.23
CA GLU A 10 15.24 17.84 6.77
C GLU A 10 14.18 18.05 5.70
N ARG A 11 14.39 19.00 4.77
CA ARG A 11 13.51 19.23 3.61
C ARG A 11 13.54 18.04 2.65
N TYR A 12 14.72 17.52 2.33
CA TYR A 12 14.90 16.35 1.46
C TYR A 12 14.13 15.13 1.96
N LEU A 13 14.17 14.85 3.26
CA LEU A 13 13.40 13.75 3.87
C LEU A 13 11.88 13.96 3.75
N GLN A 14 11.40 15.20 3.79
CA GLN A 14 9.98 15.51 3.62
C GLN A 14 9.52 15.34 2.16
N GLU A 15 10.30 15.85 1.21
CA GLU A 15 10.05 15.70 -0.23
C GLU A 15 10.04 14.23 -0.65
N GLU A 16 11.01 13.45 -0.18
CA GLU A 16 11.08 12.00 -0.41
C GLU A 16 9.82 11.28 0.13
N ARG A 17 9.38 11.61 1.34
CA ARG A 17 8.16 11.03 1.94
C ARG A 17 6.89 11.41 1.19
N GLN A 18 6.81 12.65 0.69
CA GLN A 18 5.67 13.11 -0.10
C GLN A 18 5.61 12.39 -1.46
N TYR A 19 6.75 12.24 -2.12
CA TYR A 19 6.86 11.46 -3.35
C TYR A 19 6.35 10.02 -3.16
N LEU A 20 6.84 9.34 -2.11
CA LEU A 20 6.43 7.96 -1.80
C LEU A 20 4.94 7.83 -1.42
N LYS A 21 4.33 8.85 -0.82
CA LYS A 21 2.88 8.88 -0.53
C LYS A 21 2.05 9.10 -1.80
N GLY A 22 2.50 9.96 -2.72
CA GLY A 22 1.81 10.23 -3.99
C GLY A 22 1.75 9.02 -4.91
N LEU A 23 2.67 8.06 -4.78
CA LEU A 23 2.66 6.79 -5.50
C LEU A 23 1.55 5.82 -5.06
N ARG A 24 0.86 6.05 -3.94
CA ARG A 24 -0.12 5.11 -3.34
C ARG A 24 -1.58 5.56 -3.36
N THR A 25 -1.88 6.83 -3.59
CA THR A 25 -3.22 7.38 -3.30
C THR A 25 -3.82 8.03 -4.54
N GLU A 26 -5.03 7.59 -4.96
CA GLU A 26 -5.85 8.33 -5.93
C GLU A 26 -6.05 9.76 -5.37
N PRO A 27 -5.89 10.83 -6.18
CA PRO A 27 -6.11 12.21 -5.74
C PRO A 27 -7.45 12.38 -5.02
N GLU A 28 -7.47 13.12 -3.90
CA GLU A 28 -8.66 13.31 -3.05
C GLU A 28 -9.85 13.90 -3.83
N GLU A 29 -9.57 14.75 -4.81
CA GLU A 29 -10.56 15.35 -5.72
C GLU A 29 -11.31 14.28 -6.54
N ILE A 30 -10.62 13.22 -6.95
CA ILE A 30 -11.20 12.10 -7.70
C ILE A 30 -12.04 11.23 -6.77
N LEU A 31 -11.58 10.99 -5.54
CA LEU A 31 -12.31 10.21 -4.54
C LEU A 31 -13.62 10.90 -4.13
N PHE A 32 -13.55 12.21 -3.83
CA PHE A 32 -14.73 13.03 -3.54
C PHE A 32 -15.77 12.96 -4.67
N THR A 33 -15.34 13.16 -5.91
CA THR A 33 -16.21 13.17 -7.09
C THR A 33 -16.91 11.82 -7.27
N VAL A 34 -16.19 10.72 -7.02
CA VAL A 34 -16.74 9.35 -7.09
C VAL A 34 -17.78 9.13 -6.00
N GLU A 35 -17.43 9.38 -4.75
CA GLU A 35 -18.29 9.11 -3.59
C GLU A 35 -19.60 9.89 -3.68
N TYR A 36 -19.53 11.16 -4.10
CA TYR A 36 -20.72 11.97 -4.28
C TYR A 36 -21.61 11.46 -5.42
N MET A 37 -21.03 11.11 -6.56
CA MET A 37 -21.79 10.60 -7.72
C MET A 37 -22.44 9.24 -7.44
N GLU A 38 -21.80 8.36 -6.67
CA GLU A 38 -22.36 7.08 -6.24
C GLU A 38 -23.55 7.30 -5.28
N LEU A 39 -23.42 8.21 -4.33
CA LEU A 39 -24.50 8.58 -3.41
C LEU A 39 -25.72 9.18 -4.16
N LEU A 40 -25.49 10.07 -5.14
CA LEU A 40 -26.56 10.65 -5.95
C LEU A 40 -27.26 9.60 -6.83
N THR A 41 -26.50 8.68 -7.41
CA THR A 41 -27.05 7.58 -8.22
C THR A 41 -27.93 6.67 -7.37
N LYS A 42 -27.42 6.24 -6.21
CA LYS A 42 -28.16 5.41 -5.26
C LYS A 42 -29.42 6.08 -4.73
N LEU A 43 -29.36 7.39 -4.45
CA LEU A 43 -30.52 8.17 -4.03
C LEU A 43 -31.61 8.16 -5.11
N LYS A 44 -31.22 8.33 -6.38
CA LYS A 44 -32.15 8.31 -7.52
C LYS A 44 -32.82 6.95 -7.69
N GLU A 45 -32.06 5.85 -7.58
CA GLU A 45 -32.58 4.49 -7.67
C GLU A 45 -33.57 4.18 -6.54
N LEU A 46 -33.19 4.44 -5.29
CA LEU A 46 -34.06 4.21 -4.14
C LEU A 46 -35.33 5.06 -4.17
N ARG A 47 -35.24 6.28 -4.71
CA ARG A 47 -36.41 7.13 -4.94
C ARG A 47 -37.38 6.46 -5.92
N TYR A 48 -36.88 5.98 -7.05
CA TYR A 48 -37.70 5.28 -8.04
C TYR A 48 -38.33 4.02 -7.46
N GLU A 49 -37.58 3.20 -6.71
CA GLU A 49 -38.11 2.02 -6.04
C GLU A 49 -39.21 2.34 -5.03
N SER A 50 -39.04 3.42 -4.26
CA SER A 50 -40.04 3.92 -3.33
C SER A 50 -41.31 4.38 -4.06
N GLU A 51 -41.18 5.10 -5.17
CA GLU A 51 -42.30 5.56 -6.01
C GLU A 51 -43.06 4.37 -6.65
N VAL A 52 -42.34 3.35 -7.13
CA VAL A 52 -42.95 2.12 -7.65
C VAL A 52 -43.69 1.37 -6.54
N ALA A 53 -43.08 1.20 -5.37
CA ALA A 53 -43.69 0.51 -4.24
C ALA A 53 -44.94 1.25 -3.72
N ASP A 54 -44.93 2.59 -3.72
CA ASP A 54 -46.11 3.42 -3.42
C ASP A 54 -47.22 3.20 -4.46
N SER A 55 -46.88 3.16 -5.75
CA SER A 55 -47.86 2.88 -6.81
C SER A 55 -48.47 1.46 -6.72
N GLU A 56 -47.68 0.46 -6.32
CA GLU A 56 -48.14 -0.92 -6.10
C GLU A 56 -49.03 -1.00 -4.85
N TYR A 57 -48.66 -0.29 -3.78
CA TYR A 57 -49.44 -0.20 -2.55
C TYR A 57 -50.81 0.44 -2.80
N LYS A 58 -50.88 1.52 -3.61
CA LYS A 58 -52.13 2.17 -4.00
C LYS A 58 -53.06 1.25 -4.81
N LYS A 59 -52.51 0.29 -5.56
CA LYS A 59 -53.29 -0.72 -6.33
C LYS A 59 -53.72 -1.93 -5.48
N LEU A 60 -53.29 -2.01 -4.23
CA LEU A 60 -53.52 -3.17 -3.36
C LEU A 60 -55.02 -3.43 -3.14
N ASP A 61 -55.81 -2.39 -2.89
CA ASP A 61 -57.26 -2.52 -2.67
C ASP A 61 -57.96 -3.09 -3.90
N TYR A 62 -57.60 -2.61 -5.10
CA TYR A 62 -58.11 -3.15 -6.37
C TYR A 62 -57.78 -4.64 -6.53
N TYR A 63 -56.56 -5.06 -6.21
CA TYR A 63 -56.16 -6.46 -6.31
C TYR A 63 -56.88 -7.36 -5.29
N ILE A 64 -57.13 -6.85 -4.08
CA ILE A 64 -57.89 -7.58 -3.05
C ILE A 64 -59.33 -7.83 -3.52
N ILE A 65 -59.96 -6.81 -4.12
CA ILE A 65 -61.37 -6.86 -4.52
C ILE A 65 -61.59 -7.69 -5.79
N HIS A 66 -60.73 -7.53 -6.81
CA HIS A 66 -61.00 -8.07 -8.15
C HIS A 66 -60.14 -9.28 -8.56
N ARG A 67 -58.98 -9.52 -7.92
CA ARG A 67 -58.03 -10.55 -8.36
C ARG A 67 -57.78 -11.69 -7.36
N GLY A 68 -58.34 -11.61 -6.15
CA GLY A 68 -58.24 -12.69 -5.16
C GLY A 68 -56.79 -13.04 -4.78
N ILE A 69 -56.00 -12.04 -4.36
CA ILE A 69 -54.59 -12.23 -3.97
C ILE A 69 -54.43 -12.92 -2.62
N MET A 70 -53.38 -13.75 -2.50
CA MET A 70 -53.01 -14.43 -1.26
C MET A 70 -52.55 -13.46 -0.16
N LYS A 71 -52.82 -13.80 1.11
CA LYS A 71 -52.41 -13.02 2.30
C LYS A 71 -50.91 -12.72 2.35
N ASN A 72 -50.07 -13.64 1.88
CA ASN A 72 -48.61 -13.44 1.84
C ASN A 72 -48.22 -12.30 0.88
N ASN A 73 -48.87 -12.20 -0.29
CA ASN A 73 -48.61 -11.16 -1.26
C ASN A 73 -49.03 -9.78 -0.74
N ILE A 74 -50.14 -9.70 -0.01
CA ILE A 74 -50.58 -8.47 0.67
C ILE A 74 -49.53 -8.02 1.70
N LYS A 75 -49.03 -8.95 2.52
CA LYS A 75 -47.96 -8.66 3.50
C LYS A 75 -46.69 -8.15 2.80
N ASN A 76 -46.30 -8.77 1.69
CA ASN A 76 -45.12 -8.38 0.93
C ASN A 76 -45.23 -6.97 0.36
N ILE A 77 -46.35 -6.61 -0.29
CA ILE A 77 -46.57 -5.27 -0.86
C ILE A 77 -46.51 -4.18 0.24
N ARG A 78 -47.18 -4.42 1.37
CA ARG A 78 -47.16 -3.48 2.52
C ARG A 78 -45.76 -3.33 3.13
N THR A 79 -45.01 -4.42 3.19
CA THR A 79 -43.65 -4.40 3.73
C THR A 79 -42.72 -3.64 2.78
N ARG A 80 -42.79 -3.96 1.47
CA ARG A 80 -42.01 -3.31 0.41
C ARG A 80 -42.21 -1.80 0.38
N TYR A 81 -43.46 -1.32 0.50
CA TYR A 81 -43.77 0.10 0.61
C TYR A 81 -43.02 0.78 1.76
N ARG A 82 -43.10 0.22 2.97
CA ARG A 82 -42.46 0.80 4.16
C ARG A 82 -40.94 0.75 4.07
N THR A 83 -40.37 -0.39 3.66
CA THR A 83 -38.92 -0.57 3.61
C THR A 83 -38.28 0.24 2.50
N ALA A 84 -38.91 0.34 1.32
CA ALA A 84 -38.39 1.14 0.22
C ALA A 84 -38.34 2.64 0.57
N TYR A 85 -39.40 3.16 1.21
CA TYR A 85 -39.42 4.53 1.69
C TYR A 85 -38.34 4.78 2.76
N ALA A 86 -38.23 3.89 3.76
CA ALA A 86 -37.22 4.01 4.81
C ALA A 86 -35.77 3.97 4.26
N HIS A 87 -35.51 3.15 3.24
CA HIS A 87 -34.21 3.11 2.57
C HIS A 87 -33.92 4.40 1.81
N TRP A 88 -34.90 4.94 1.08
CA TRP A 88 -34.77 6.21 0.38
C TRP A 88 -34.50 7.36 1.37
N GLU A 89 -35.25 7.45 2.46
CA GLU A 89 -35.10 8.49 3.49
C GLU A 89 -33.72 8.41 4.18
N ALA A 90 -33.25 7.20 4.51
CA ALA A 90 -31.93 7.00 5.07
C ALA A 90 -30.82 7.43 4.08
N CYS A 91 -30.94 7.08 2.80
CA CYS A 91 -29.99 7.49 1.78
C CYS A 91 -30.02 9.01 1.54
N HIS A 92 -31.19 9.63 1.58
CA HIS A 92 -31.35 11.08 1.47
C HIS A 92 -30.63 11.80 2.62
N ALA A 93 -30.77 11.30 3.86
CA ALA A 93 -30.07 11.85 5.02
C ALA A 93 -28.54 11.67 4.96
N LEU A 94 -28.04 10.64 4.27
CA LEU A 94 -26.60 10.49 4.00
C LEU A 94 -26.11 11.52 2.99
N VAL A 95 -26.86 11.74 1.91
CA VAL A 95 -26.53 12.75 0.90
C VAL A 95 -26.51 14.15 1.50
N CYS A 96 -27.50 14.51 2.34
CA CYS A 96 -27.49 15.82 3.00
C CYS A 96 -26.27 16.03 3.91
N ARG A 97 -25.88 15.00 4.69
CA ARG A 97 -24.68 15.07 5.54
C ARG A 97 -23.40 15.27 4.72
N PHE A 98 -23.29 14.55 3.60
CA PHE A 98 -22.17 14.69 2.68
C PHE A 98 -22.13 16.10 2.05
N GLU A 99 -23.28 16.64 1.66
CA GLU A 99 -23.39 18.00 1.10
C GLU A 99 -22.99 19.07 2.14
N GLU A 100 -23.35 18.91 3.41
CA GLU A 100 -22.93 19.79 4.50
C GLU A 100 -21.42 19.72 4.76
N GLU A 101 -20.86 18.50 4.84
CA GLU A 101 -19.43 18.26 5.09
C GLU A 101 -18.54 18.88 4.00
N HIS A 102 -18.95 18.74 2.74
CA HIS A 102 -18.21 19.21 1.57
C HIS A 102 -18.65 20.58 1.06
N LYS A 103 -19.51 21.30 1.80
CA LYS A 103 -19.99 22.66 1.49
C LYS A 103 -20.65 22.79 0.12
N ILE A 104 -21.41 21.77 -0.27
CA ILE A 104 -22.15 21.75 -1.53
C ILE A 104 -23.44 22.54 -1.33
N VAL A 105 -23.52 23.73 -1.94
CA VAL A 105 -24.64 24.67 -1.76
C VAL A 105 -25.91 24.17 -2.46
N ILE A 106 -25.76 23.52 -3.61
CA ILE A 106 -26.87 23.02 -4.43
C ILE A 106 -26.54 21.60 -4.86
N ARG A 107 -27.48 20.69 -4.60
CA ARG A 107 -27.38 19.29 -5.03
C ARG A 107 -27.17 19.21 -6.54
N TRP A 108 -26.16 18.47 -6.97
CA TRP A 108 -25.86 18.33 -8.39
C TRP A 108 -27.00 17.65 -9.13
N THR A 109 -27.47 18.30 -10.21
CA THR A 109 -28.48 17.75 -11.11
C THR A 109 -27.86 17.45 -12.48
N PRO A 110 -28.45 16.56 -13.29
CA PRO A 110 -27.94 16.21 -14.61
C PRO A 110 -27.69 17.38 -15.58
N ASP A 111 -28.38 18.50 -15.36
CA ASP A 111 -28.29 19.69 -16.20
C ASP A 111 -27.08 20.59 -15.83
N MET A 112 -26.55 20.46 -14.62
CA MET A 112 -25.43 21.23 -14.09
C MET A 112 -24.09 20.81 -14.71
N GLN A 113 -23.14 21.75 -14.78
CA GLN A 113 -21.84 21.51 -15.38
C GLN A 113 -20.98 20.60 -14.49
N GLU A 114 -21.07 20.79 -13.18
CA GLU A 114 -20.37 20.03 -12.16
C GLU A 114 -20.72 18.53 -12.22
N TYR A 115 -21.99 18.22 -12.47
CA TYR A 115 -22.45 16.84 -12.67
C TYR A 115 -21.89 16.23 -13.96
N LYS A 116 -21.79 17.01 -15.04
CA LYS A 116 -21.25 16.56 -16.34
C LYS A 116 -19.74 16.33 -16.26
N ASP A 117 -19.00 17.22 -15.61
CA ASP A 117 -17.56 17.07 -15.41
C ASP A 117 -17.26 15.85 -14.52
N ALA A 118 -18.06 15.65 -13.46
CA ALA A 118 -17.97 14.48 -12.62
C ALA A 118 -18.26 13.17 -13.38
N LEU A 119 -19.19 13.18 -14.32
CA LEU A 119 -19.42 12.04 -15.21
C LEU A 119 -18.22 11.73 -16.09
N VAL A 120 -17.51 12.76 -16.60
CA VAL A 120 -16.26 12.56 -17.36
C VAL A 120 -15.21 11.90 -16.49
N VAL A 121 -14.96 12.43 -15.28
CA VAL A 121 -14.01 11.84 -14.31
C VAL A 121 -14.37 10.40 -13.95
N MET A 122 -15.66 10.12 -13.72
CA MET A 122 -16.16 8.76 -13.46
C MET A 122 -15.96 7.83 -14.66
N SER A 123 -16.16 8.32 -15.89
CA SER A 123 -15.96 7.55 -17.11
C SER A 123 -14.48 7.27 -17.38
N GLU A 124 -13.60 8.24 -17.14
CA GLU A 124 -12.14 8.06 -17.25
C GLU A 124 -11.62 7.08 -16.21
N ARG A 125 -12.13 7.15 -14.97
CA ARG A 125 -11.77 6.19 -13.91
C ARG A 125 -12.28 4.78 -14.23
N LYS A 126 -13.53 4.64 -14.68
CA LYS A 126 -14.07 3.37 -15.16
C LYS A 126 -13.25 2.84 -16.34
N TYR A 127 -12.84 3.70 -17.26
CA TYR A 127 -11.98 3.34 -18.37
C TYR A 127 -10.60 2.88 -17.91
N ARG A 128 -9.95 3.58 -16.97
CA ARG A 128 -8.65 3.18 -16.40
C ARG A 128 -8.73 1.86 -15.64
N ARG A 129 -9.76 1.68 -14.79
CA ARG A 129 -10.00 0.42 -14.08
C ARG A 129 -10.38 -0.72 -15.02
N ALA A 130 -11.21 -0.45 -16.02
CA ALA A 130 -11.51 -1.42 -17.07
C ALA A 130 -10.28 -1.73 -17.91
N LEU A 131 -9.35 -0.79 -18.11
CA LEU A 131 -8.06 -1.06 -18.73
C LEU A 131 -7.17 -1.93 -17.86
N ASP A 132 -7.14 -1.69 -16.55
CA ASP A 132 -6.37 -2.50 -15.59
C ASP A 132 -6.98 -3.91 -15.43
N GLU A 133 -8.30 -4.02 -15.40
CA GLU A 133 -9.04 -5.29 -15.38
C GLU A 133 -8.95 -6.01 -16.73
N LEU A 134 -9.12 -5.32 -17.85
CA LEU A 134 -8.91 -5.88 -19.18
C LEU A 134 -7.47 -6.33 -19.32
N GLU A 135 -6.52 -5.59 -18.78
CA GLU A 135 -5.13 -6.01 -18.77
C GLU A 135 -4.90 -7.22 -17.88
N GLN A 136 -5.48 -7.28 -16.69
CA GLN A 136 -5.42 -8.46 -15.84
C GLN A 136 -6.09 -9.65 -16.51
N LEU A 137 -7.24 -9.45 -17.16
CA LEU A 137 -7.98 -10.46 -17.90
C LEU A 137 -7.29 -10.84 -19.19
N VAL A 138 -6.58 -9.94 -19.87
CA VAL A 138 -5.78 -10.23 -21.07
C VAL A 138 -4.50 -10.92 -20.67
N VAL A 139 -3.88 -10.56 -19.54
CA VAL A 139 -2.72 -11.27 -18.98
C VAL A 139 -3.14 -12.65 -18.50
N GLN A 140 -4.29 -12.77 -17.83
CA GLN A 140 -4.90 -14.02 -17.39
C GLN A 140 -5.34 -14.85 -18.59
N ARG A 141 -5.96 -14.24 -19.61
CA ARG A 141 -6.39 -14.90 -20.86
C ARG A 141 -5.20 -15.26 -21.73
N LEU A 142 -4.12 -14.50 -21.75
CA LEU A 142 -2.86 -14.87 -22.40
C LEU A 142 -2.21 -16.02 -21.65
N PHE A 143 -2.21 -16.01 -20.31
CA PHE A 143 -1.78 -17.16 -19.50
C PHE A 143 -2.66 -18.39 -19.73
N GLU A 144 -3.97 -18.23 -19.81
CA GLU A 144 -4.95 -19.28 -20.08
C GLU A 144 -4.88 -19.75 -21.53
N MET A 145 -4.59 -18.89 -22.52
CA MET A 145 -4.44 -19.23 -23.94
C MET A 145 -3.08 -19.86 -24.25
N THR A 146 -2.02 -19.48 -23.52
CA THR A 146 -0.74 -20.20 -23.52
C THR A 146 -0.87 -21.56 -22.82
N LYS A 147 -1.83 -21.69 -21.88
CA LYS A 147 -2.17 -22.96 -21.20
C LYS A 147 -3.21 -23.81 -21.94
N LEU A 148 -4.05 -23.22 -22.79
CA LEU A 148 -5.16 -23.82 -23.53
C LEU A 148 -5.08 -23.45 -25.02
N GLY A 149 -4.02 -23.87 -25.71
CA GLY A 149 -4.04 -23.82 -27.16
C GLY A 149 -5.38 -24.38 -27.67
N MET A 150 -6.14 -23.53 -28.39
CA MET A 150 -7.42 -23.78 -29.10
C MET A 150 -8.72 -23.15 -28.51
N ASN A 151 -9.35 -22.34 -29.39
CA ASN A 151 -10.79 -22.19 -29.64
C ASN A 151 -11.65 -21.08 -28.96
N SER A 152 -12.04 -20.14 -29.84
CA SER A 152 -13.37 -19.50 -30.04
C SER A 152 -13.49 -18.00 -29.72
N VAL A 153 -13.75 -17.24 -30.79
CA VAL A 153 -14.03 -15.80 -30.86
C VAL A 153 -15.50 -15.62 -31.25
N LYS A 154 -16.33 -15.07 -30.39
CA LYS A 154 -17.56 -14.34 -30.74
C LYS A 154 -17.73 -13.23 -29.70
N GLU A 155 -17.67 -11.96 -30.12
CA GLU A 155 -18.51 -10.83 -29.62
C GLU A 155 -18.00 -9.42 -29.91
N HIS A 156 -16.86 -9.20 -30.59
CA HIS A 156 -16.45 -7.83 -30.95
C HIS A 156 -16.62 -7.56 -32.45
N LYS A 157 -17.38 -6.50 -32.78
CA LYS A 157 -17.58 -5.92 -34.13
C LYS A 157 -16.26 -5.39 -34.70
N ILE A 158 -15.35 -6.29 -35.02
CA ILE A 158 -14.22 -6.03 -35.90
C ILE A 158 -14.69 -6.44 -37.29
N VAL A 159 -14.96 -5.47 -38.17
CA VAL A 159 -15.53 -5.74 -39.51
C VAL A 159 -14.58 -6.63 -40.33
N ILE A 160 -13.27 -6.58 -40.06
CA ILE A 160 -12.25 -7.47 -40.61
C ILE A 160 -11.28 -7.83 -39.50
N ARG A 161 -11.16 -9.13 -39.18
CA ARG A 161 -10.18 -9.64 -38.22
C ARG A 161 -8.78 -9.17 -38.63
N TRP A 162 -8.10 -8.41 -37.76
CA TRP A 162 -6.73 -7.98 -37.98
C TRP A 162 -5.85 -9.20 -38.20
N THR A 163 -5.23 -9.30 -39.37
CA THR A 163 -4.25 -10.35 -39.66
C THR A 163 -2.85 -9.83 -39.31
N PRO A 164 -1.88 -10.71 -39.01
CA PRO A 164 -0.49 -10.31 -38.73
C PRO A 164 0.16 -9.43 -39.82
N ASP A 165 -0.41 -9.44 -41.02
CA ASP A 165 0.09 -8.73 -42.19
C ASP A 165 -0.39 -7.26 -42.24
N MET A 166 -1.48 -6.94 -41.52
CA MET A 166 -2.11 -5.62 -41.47
C MET A 166 -1.28 -4.62 -40.65
N GLN A 167 -1.30 -3.35 -41.10
CA GLN A 167 -0.48 -2.30 -40.49
C GLN A 167 -0.98 -1.95 -39.08
N GLU A 168 -2.29 -1.92 -38.88
CA GLU A 168 -2.92 -1.64 -37.59
C GLU A 168 -2.57 -2.69 -36.52
N TYR A 169 -2.38 -3.95 -36.94
CA TYR A 169 -1.91 -5.03 -36.07
C TYR A 169 -0.43 -4.84 -35.69
N LYS A 170 0.40 -4.43 -36.64
CA LYS A 170 1.83 -4.15 -36.42
C LYS A 170 2.04 -2.92 -35.53
N ASP A 171 1.28 -1.85 -35.76
CA ASP A 171 1.34 -0.62 -34.97
C ASP A 171 0.85 -0.86 -33.54
N ALA A 172 -0.25 -1.62 -33.37
CA ALA A 172 -0.72 -2.03 -32.05
C ALA A 172 0.30 -2.92 -31.33
N LEU A 173 1.00 -3.80 -32.04
CA LEU A 173 2.08 -4.62 -31.46
C LEU A 173 3.24 -3.77 -30.96
N VAL A 174 3.63 -2.71 -31.67
CA VAL A 174 4.68 -1.76 -31.24
C VAL A 174 4.26 -1.03 -29.97
N VAL A 175 3.04 -0.49 -29.93
CA VAL A 175 2.53 0.19 -28.73
C VAL A 175 2.45 -0.77 -27.53
N MET A 176 2.06 -2.03 -27.79
CA MET A 176 2.00 -3.07 -26.75
C MET A 176 3.38 -3.51 -26.26
N SER A 177 4.39 -3.60 -27.13
CA SER A 177 5.76 -3.93 -26.72
C SER A 177 6.38 -2.79 -25.91
N GLU A 178 6.21 -1.54 -26.35
CA GLU A 178 6.62 -0.34 -25.60
C GLU A 178 5.98 -0.27 -24.20
N ARG A 179 4.67 -0.59 -24.10
CA ARG A 179 3.97 -0.60 -22.81
C ARG A 179 4.49 -1.70 -21.88
N LYS A 180 4.75 -2.90 -22.41
CA LYS A 180 5.35 -4.00 -21.63
C LYS A 180 6.74 -3.63 -21.13
N TYR A 181 7.52 -2.95 -21.96
CA TYR A 181 8.86 -2.50 -21.60
C TYR A 181 8.80 -1.49 -20.45
N ARG A 182 7.97 -0.45 -20.57
CA ARG A 182 7.81 0.56 -19.50
C ARG A 182 7.37 -0.07 -18.18
N ARG A 183 6.53 -1.10 -18.20
CA ARG A 183 6.14 -1.82 -16.99
C ARG A 183 7.22 -2.66 -16.37
N ALA A 184 7.98 -3.38 -17.20
CA ALA A 184 9.11 -4.16 -16.73
C ALA A 184 10.17 -3.24 -16.12
N LEU A 185 10.34 -2.05 -16.68
CA LEU A 185 11.20 -0.98 -16.16
C LEU A 185 10.68 -0.42 -14.83
N ASP A 186 9.42 0.06 -14.78
CA ASP A 186 8.78 0.61 -13.57
C ASP A 186 8.87 -0.38 -12.38
N GLU A 187 8.63 -1.67 -12.63
CA GLU A 187 8.67 -2.69 -11.58
C GLU A 187 10.11 -2.99 -11.11
N LEU A 188 11.06 -3.07 -12.04
CA LEU A 188 12.47 -3.27 -11.70
C LEU A 188 13.00 -2.08 -10.88
N GLU A 189 12.72 -0.86 -11.31
CA GLU A 189 13.04 0.38 -10.59
C GLU A 189 12.49 0.34 -9.16
N ARG A 190 11.19 0.09 -9.02
CA ARG A 190 10.52 0.08 -7.72
C ARG A 190 11.20 -0.88 -6.75
N LEU A 191 11.53 -2.08 -7.22
CA LEU A 191 12.15 -3.10 -6.39
C LEU A 191 13.60 -2.74 -6.03
N VAL A 192 14.36 -2.15 -6.94
CA VAL A 192 15.74 -1.72 -6.68
C VAL A 192 15.76 -0.56 -5.68
N VAL A 193 14.92 0.45 -5.88
CA VAL A 193 14.80 1.60 -4.97
C VAL A 193 14.39 1.14 -3.57
N GLN A 194 13.40 0.23 -3.45
CA GLN A 194 13.04 -0.33 -2.15
C GLN A 194 14.20 -1.09 -1.49
N ARG A 195 15.00 -1.84 -2.26
CA ARG A 195 16.16 -2.56 -1.74
C ARG A 195 17.23 -1.59 -1.23
N LEU A 196 17.52 -0.52 -1.97
CA LEU A 196 18.46 0.53 -1.54
C LEU A 196 18.03 1.12 -0.19
N PHE A 197 16.76 1.49 -0.05
CA PHE A 197 16.24 2.04 1.21
C PHE A 197 16.31 1.05 2.38
N GLU A 198 16.09 -0.24 2.12
CA GLU A 198 16.24 -1.24 3.16
C GLU A 198 17.69 -1.47 3.58
N MET A 199 18.62 -1.42 2.62
CA MET A 199 20.05 -1.47 2.92
C MET A 199 20.47 -0.25 3.74
N THR A 200 20.01 0.96 3.38
CA THR A 200 20.22 2.17 4.17
C THR A 200 19.67 2.01 5.58
N LYS A 201 18.45 1.50 5.73
CA LYS A 201 17.84 1.24 7.05
C LYS A 201 18.60 0.21 7.87
N LEU A 202 19.17 -0.83 7.26
CA LEU A 202 20.00 -1.81 7.95
C LEU A 202 21.33 -1.24 8.45
N GLY A 203 21.88 -0.26 7.72
CA GLY A 203 23.09 0.46 8.10
C GLY A 203 22.89 1.52 9.19
N MET A 204 21.64 1.83 9.57
CA MET A 204 21.34 2.81 10.61
C MET A 204 21.54 2.20 12.00
N ASN A 205 22.31 2.87 12.86
CA ASN A 205 22.48 2.50 14.26
C ASN A 205 21.15 2.72 15.04
N GLY A 206 20.77 1.81 15.93
CA GLY A 206 19.51 1.89 16.70
C GLY A 206 18.33 1.04 16.17
N VAL A 207 18.52 0.28 15.09
CA VAL A 207 17.51 -0.69 14.63
C VAL A 207 17.55 -1.91 15.56
N GLY A 208 16.51 -2.12 16.37
CA GLY A 208 16.41 -3.28 17.25
C GLY A 208 16.51 -4.61 16.50
N TYR A 209 17.02 -5.67 17.14
CA TYR A 209 17.28 -6.99 16.53
C TYR A 209 16.08 -7.52 15.72
N ARG A 210 14.86 -7.40 16.25
CA ARG A 210 13.63 -7.84 15.57
C ARG A 210 13.35 -7.08 14.28
N LEU A 211 13.68 -5.79 14.22
CA LEU A 211 13.50 -4.98 13.02
C LEU A 211 14.62 -5.30 12.00
N ARG A 212 15.87 -5.50 12.44
CA ARG A 212 16.96 -6.00 11.57
C ARG A 212 16.62 -7.35 10.95
N ASP A 213 16.09 -8.28 11.73
CA ASP A 213 15.68 -9.61 11.27
C ASP A 213 14.52 -9.53 10.24
N LYS A 214 13.56 -8.62 10.46
CA LYS A 214 12.50 -8.34 9.47
C LYS A 214 13.06 -7.72 8.18
N ILE A 215 13.96 -6.75 8.26
CA ILE A 215 14.58 -6.14 7.08
C ILE A 215 15.45 -7.17 6.35
N GLY A 216 16.20 -8.01 7.06
CA GLY A 216 16.99 -9.09 6.47
C GLY A 216 16.14 -10.10 5.70
N ARG A 217 14.99 -10.51 6.23
CA ARG A 217 14.02 -11.34 5.50
C ARG A 217 13.45 -10.61 4.27
N SER A 218 13.08 -9.35 4.42
CA SER A 218 12.55 -8.53 3.33
C SER A 218 13.57 -8.35 2.19
N LEU A 219 14.85 -8.13 2.53
CA LEU A 219 15.93 -8.04 1.56
C LEU A 219 16.09 -9.32 0.76
N LYS A 220 16.03 -10.49 1.42
CA LYS A 220 16.13 -11.79 0.73
C LYS A 220 14.98 -11.97 -0.26
N THR A 221 13.73 -11.78 0.19
CA THR A 221 12.54 -11.86 -0.67
C THR A 221 12.60 -10.87 -1.82
N ARG A 222 13.14 -9.67 -1.58
CA ARG A 222 13.27 -8.64 -2.63
C ARG A 222 14.41 -8.91 -3.58
N SER A 223 15.51 -9.52 -3.16
CA SER A 223 16.52 -10.01 -4.09
C SER A 223 15.91 -11.02 -5.09
N ASP A 224 15.10 -11.97 -4.62
CA ASP A 224 14.42 -12.91 -5.52
C ASP A 224 13.44 -12.20 -6.48
N ALA A 225 12.71 -11.19 -5.98
CA ALA A 225 11.82 -10.36 -6.78
C ALA A 225 12.57 -9.54 -7.85
N ILE A 226 13.70 -8.92 -7.49
CA ILE A 226 14.55 -8.17 -8.43
C ILE A 226 15.11 -9.11 -9.49
N ALA A 227 15.54 -10.32 -9.14
CA ALA A 227 16.08 -11.27 -10.13
C ALA A 227 15.02 -11.64 -11.18
N THR A 228 13.78 -11.80 -10.72
CA THR A 228 12.63 -12.07 -11.60
C THR A 228 12.28 -10.85 -12.47
N ALA A 229 12.23 -9.66 -11.87
CA ALA A 229 11.96 -8.41 -12.59
C ALA A 229 13.05 -8.08 -13.61
N LEU A 230 14.32 -8.33 -13.28
CA LEU A 230 15.47 -8.14 -14.16
C LEU A 230 15.41 -9.05 -15.38
N LYS A 231 15.06 -10.32 -15.18
CA LYS A 231 14.85 -11.26 -16.28
C LYS A 231 13.74 -10.78 -17.21
N ASN A 232 12.59 -10.38 -16.66
CA ASN A 232 11.47 -9.85 -17.43
C ASN A 232 11.85 -8.56 -18.18
N TYR A 233 12.59 -7.65 -17.53
CA TYR A 233 13.13 -6.46 -18.18
C TYR A 233 14.01 -6.82 -19.38
N ASN A 234 15.01 -7.68 -19.21
CA ASN A 234 15.93 -8.06 -20.29
C ASN A 234 15.23 -8.75 -21.45
N GLU A 235 14.23 -9.60 -21.16
CA GLU A 235 13.39 -10.24 -22.17
C GLU A 235 12.63 -9.20 -22.99
N VAL A 236 11.93 -8.26 -22.34
CA VAL A 236 11.14 -7.25 -23.05
C VAL A 236 12.01 -6.18 -23.73
N ALA A 237 13.14 -5.81 -23.11
CA ALA A 237 14.13 -4.89 -23.65
C ALA A 237 14.70 -5.35 -25.00
N SER A 238 14.90 -6.67 -25.16
CA SER A 238 15.36 -7.27 -26.43
C SER A 238 14.33 -7.21 -27.56
N LEU A 239 13.05 -7.01 -27.23
CA LEU A 239 11.92 -7.01 -28.16
C LEU A 239 11.50 -5.59 -28.60
N ILE A 240 12.04 -4.55 -27.96
CA ILE A 240 11.84 -3.14 -28.35
C ILE A 240 12.69 -2.85 -29.59
N ASN A 241 12.23 -1.93 -30.44
CA ASN A 241 13.02 -1.45 -31.59
C ASN A 241 13.31 0.06 -31.43
N PRO A 242 14.57 0.50 -31.26
CA PRO A 242 15.78 -0.33 -31.19
C PRO A 242 15.88 -1.13 -29.86
N PRO A 243 16.49 -2.32 -29.86
CA PRO A 243 16.63 -3.14 -28.66
C PRO A 243 17.45 -2.40 -27.60
N ARG A 244 17.03 -2.52 -26.34
CA ARG A 244 17.66 -1.86 -25.20
C ARG A 244 18.74 -2.75 -24.59
N GLU A 245 19.77 -2.12 -24.05
CA GLU A 245 20.89 -2.85 -23.45
C GLU A 245 20.42 -3.71 -22.27
N PRO A 246 20.81 -4.99 -22.21
CA PRO A 246 20.46 -5.87 -21.12
C PRO A 246 21.28 -5.53 -19.87
N LEU A 247 20.62 -5.61 -18.72
CA LEU A 247 21.22 -5.35 -17.43
C LEU A 247 21.72 -6.63 -16.79
N THR A 248 22.87 -6.55 -16.14
CA THR A 248 23.40 -7.66 -15.36
C THR A 248 22.99 -7.54 -13.90
N TRP A 249 22.85 -8.69 -13.23
CA TRP A 249 22.60 -8.74 -11.79
C TRP A 249 23.65 -7.97 -10.99
N THR A 250 24.91 -8.01 -11.43
CA THR A 250 26.00 -7.25 -10.85
C THR A 250 25.75 -5.75 -10.93
N THR A 251 25.32 -5.21 -12.08
CA THR A 251 25.00 -3.79 -12.23
C THR A 251 23.87 -3.38 -11.27
N VAL A 252 22.81 -4.19 -11.19
CA VAL A 252 21.65 -3.91 -10.33
C VAL A 252 22.00 -3.97 -8.83
N ILE A 253 22.87 -4.91 -8.43
CA ILE A 253 23.28 -5.06 -7.04
C ILE A 253 24.31 -4.01 -6.62
N GLN A 254 25.23 -3.67 -7.51
CA GLN A 254 26.32 -2.73 -7.27
C GLN A 254 25.87 -1.28 -7.28
N ALA A 255 24.64 -1.00 -7.75
CA ALA A 255 24.00 0.29 -7.51
C ALA A 255 24.04 0.58 -6.00
N ALA A 256 24.87 1.54 -5.61
CA ALA A 256 25.07 1.93 -4.22
C ALA A 256 24.15 3.09 -3.84
N THR A 257 23.70 3.84 -4.84
CA THR A 257 22.83 5.00 -4.73
C THR A 257 21.76 4.97 -5.82
N ILE A 258 20.70 5.76 -5.62
CA ILE A 258 19.61 5.90 -6.59
C ILE A 258 20.18 6.34 -7.94
N ALA A 259 21.14 7.27 -7.96
CA ALA A 259 21.70 7.77 -9.21
C ALA A 259 22.67 6.81 -9.93
N ASP A 260 23.10 5.71 -9.29
CA ASP A 260 23.86 4.65 -9.98
C ASP A 260 22.95 3.75 -10.84
N PHE A 261 21.62 3.93 -10.74
CA PHE A 261 20.64 3.15 -11.47
C PHE A 261 20.11 3.92 -12.68
N ASP A 262 20.88 3.93 -13.77
CA ASP A 262 20.61 4.70 -15.01
C ASP A 262 19.23 4.46 -15.68
N LEU A 263 18.49 3.43 -15.26
CA LEU A 263 17.12 3.13 -15.76
C LEU A 263 16.05 4.12 -15.33
N LEU A 264 16.33 4.92 -14.31
CA LEU A 264 15.39 5.91 -13.78
C LEU A 264 15.13 7.06 -14.75
N ARG A 265 15.95 7.21 -15.79
CA ARG A 265 15.79 8.21 -16.86
C ARG A 265 14.56 8.00 -17.73
N ASP A 266 14.09 6.76 -17.86
CA ASP A 266 12.93 6.41 -18.69
C ASP A 266 11.61 6.36 -17.89
N ALA A 267 11.66 6.69 -16.58
CA ALA A 267 10.51 6.70 -15.69
C ALA A 267 9.62 7.95 -15.89
N ARG A 268 8.34 7.87 -15.48
CA ARG A 268 7.34 8.95 -15.65
C ARG A 268 7.71 10.30 -15.00
N LYS A 269 8.68 10.31 -14.09
CA LYS A 269 9.34 11.50 -13.53
C LYS A 269 10.80 11.16 -13.34
N ASP A 270 11.68 11.88 -14.03
CA ASP A 270 13.12 11.75 -13.80
C ASP A 270 13.44 12.21 -12.37
N ILE A 271 13.79 11.27 -11.50
CA ILE A 271 14.16 11.58 -10.13
C ILE A 271 15.59 12.11 -10.02
N HIS A 272 16.40 12.07 -11.10
CA HIS A 272 17.74 12.66 -11.11
C HIS A 272 17.71 14.19 -11.01
N ASP A 273 16.60 14.83 -11.38
CA ASP A 273 16.41 16.27 -11.21
C ASP A 273 16.15 16.67 -9.73
N MET A 274 15.92 15.69 -8.85
CA MET A 274 15.69 15.95 -7.44
C MET A 274 17.01 16.03 -6.66
N PRO A 275 17.27 17.13 -5.93
CA PRO A 275 18.53 17.31 -5.19
C PRO A 275 18.82 16.19 -4.19
N TRP A 276 17.79 15.55 -3.62
CA TRP A 276 17.93 14.47 -2.66
C TRP A 276 18.24 13.10 -3.27
N ALA A 277 18.03 12.91 -4.57
CA ALA A 277 18.35 11.68 -5.30
C ALA A 277 19.82 11.66 -5.77
N GLU A 278 20.49 12.81 -5.77
CA GLU A 278 21.91 12.93 -6.08
C GLU A 278 22.76 12.19 -5.03
N PRO A 279 23.74 11.35 -5.43
CA PRO A 279 24.58 10.57 -4.51
C PRO A 279 25.25 11.39 -3.39
N PRO A 280 25.88 12.56 -3.66
CA PRO A 280 26.58 13.29 -2.62
C PRO A 280 25.61 13.91 -1.60
N HIS A 281 24.44 14.38 -2.03
CA HIS A 281 23.41 14.90 -1.12
C HIS A 281 22.77 13.79 -0.28
N HIS A 282 22.51 12.63 -0.88
CA HIS A 282 21.98 11.47 -0.17
C HIS A 282 22.96 10.93 0.88
N GLN A 283 24.26 10.86 0.56
CA GLN A 283 25.30 10.48 1.51
C GLN A 283 25.38 11.48 2.68
N ALA A 284 25.35 12.78 2.39
CA ALA A 284 25.37 13.81 3.42
C ALA A 284 24.11 13.79 4.31
N MET A 285 22.94 13.53 3.73
CA MET A 285 21.67 13.35 4.43
C MET A 285 21.74 12.15 5.39
N ASN A 286 22.27 11.01 4.94
CA ASN A 286 22.44 9.81 5.77
C ASN A 286 23.40 10.04 6.95
N LEU A 287 24.50 10.74 6.72
CA LEU A 287 25.44 11.11 7.79
C LEU A 287 24.77 12.04 8.82
N TYR A 288 24.05 13.06 8.37
CA TYR A 288 23.31 13.97 9.24
C TYR A 288 22.29 13.23 10.12
N PHE A 289 21.42 12.41 9.53
CA PHE A 289 20.43 11.66 10.30
C PHE A 289 21.06 10.55 11.16
N GLY A 290 22.17 9.96 10.73
CA GLY A 290 22.93 9.00 11.54
C GLY A 290 23.50 9.63 12.80
N ILE A 291 24.06 10.84 12.71
CA ILE A 291 24.55 11.61 13.87
C ILE A 291 23.39 12.01 14.79
N LYS A 292 22.28 12.50 14.24
CA LYS A 292 21.10 12.86 15.02
C LYS A 292 20.57 11.66 15.82
N GLN A 293 20.46 10.50 15.18
CA GLN A 293 20.01 9.27 15.82
C GLN A 293 21.00 8.74 16.86
N ALA A 294 22.31 8.86 16.61
CA ALA A 294 23.32 8.47 17.60
C ALA A 294 23.15 9.24 18.92
N HIS A 295 22.86 10.54 18.86
CA HIS A 295 22.57 11.34 20.05
C HIS A 295 21.29 10.89 20.77
N GLU A 296 20.22 10.59 20.02
CA GLU A 296 18.97 10.06 20.60
C GLU A 296 19.19 8.70 21.26
N GLU A 297 19.98 7.83 20.63
CA GLU A 297 20.29 6.49 21.12
C GLU A 297 21.14 6.52 22.39
N ILE A 298 22.09 7.45 22.50
CA ILE A 298 22.83 7.69 23.76
C ILE A 298 21.85 8.00 24.90
N GLY A 299 20.88 8.90 24.66
CA GLY A 299 19.86 9.23 25.64
C GLY A 299 19.02 8.01 26.07
N ARG A 300 18.62 7.18 25.11
CA ARG A 300 17.85 5.94 25.38
C ARG A 300 18.67 4.90 26.13
N LEU A 301 19.91 4.65 25.71
CA LEU A 301 20.81 3.70 26.35
C LEU A 301 21.07 4.09 27.79
N ASN A 302 21.25 5.38 28.10
CA ASN A 302 21.39 5.84 29.48
C ASN A 302 20.19 5.45 30.34
N ILE A 303 18.96 5.60 29.84
CA ILE A 303 17.75 5.20 30.57
C ILE A 303 17.71 3.67 30.75
N GLU A 304 18.00 2.91 29.69
CA GLU A 304 17.92 1.46 29.71
C GLU A 304 18.98 0.83 30.61
N VAL A 305 20.19 1.39 30.64
CA VAL A 305 21.25 0.98 31.57
C VAL A 305 20.80 1.16 33.01
N HIS A 306 20.18 2.30 33.36
CA HIS A 306 19.64 2.50 34.71
C HIS A 306 18.54 1.48 35.05
N ARG A 307 17.60 1.24 34.12
CA ARG A 307 16.54 0.24 34.31
C ARG A 307 17.09 -1.16 34.51
N LEU A 308 18.11 -1.54 33.74
CA LEU A 308 18.77 -2.82 33.85
C LEU A 308 19.45 -2.98 35.21
N LEU A 309 20.16 -1.96 35.69
CA LEU A 309 20.77 -1.96 37.01
C LEU A 309 19.73 -2.08 38.13
N THR A 310 18.62 -1.33 38.04
CA THR A 310 17.51 -1.44 39.00
C THR A 310 16.91 -2.84 38.98
N PHE A 311 16.62 -3.39 37.80
CA PHE A 311 16.10 -4.75 37.66
C PHE A 311 17.03 -5.80 38.28
N MET A 312 18.35 -5.68 38.10
CA MET A 312 19.32 -6.60 38.68
C MET A 312 19.33 -6.54 40.23
N ILE A 313 19.19 -5.34 40.80
CA ILE A 313 19.12 -5.14 42.25
C ILE A 313 17.81 -5.70 42.80
N ASP A 314 16.69 -5.39 42.16
CA ASP A 314 15.36 -5.87 42.56
C ASP A 314 15.29 -7.40 42.49
N GLU A 315 15.78 -8.01 41.39
CA GLU A 315 15.87 -9.46 41.23
C GLU A 315 16.69 -10.09 42.36
N HIS A 316 17.85 -9.52 42.70
CA HIS A 316 18.70 -10.02 43.79
C HIS A 316 17.98 -9.96 45.15
N ILE A 317 17.29 -8.85 45.44
CA ILE A 317 16.54 -8.65 46.68
C ILE A 317 15.34 -9.61 46.76
N ASP A 318 14.62 -9.79 45.66
CA ASP A 318 13.45 -10.66 45.58
C ASP A 318 13.81 -12.13 45.83
N TYR A 319 14.90 -12.61 45.22
CA TYR A 319 15.43 -13.94 45.49
C TYR A 319 15.84 -14.10 46.96
N TYR A 320 16.55 -13.12 47.52
CA TYR A 320 16.96 -13.16 48.93
C TYR A 320 15.76 -13.30 49.87
N TYR A 321 14.72 -12.49 49.69
CA TYR A 321 13.49 -12.59 50.49
C TYR A 321 12.72 -13.90 50.25
N ALA A 322 12.64 -14.36 49.00
CA ALA A 322 11.96 -15.60 48.66
C ALA A 322 12.64 -16.83 49.29
N ILE A 323 13.98 -16.87 49.29
CA ILE A 323 14.77 -17.93 49.94
C ILE A 323 14.55 -17.90 51.45
N LEU A 324 14.68 -16.73 52.09
CA LEU A 324 14.48 -16.59 53.54
C LEU A 324 13.08 -17.04 53.99
N ARG A 325 12.04 -16.66 53.26
CA ARG A 325 10.65 -17.05 53.58
C ARG A 325 10.43 -18.56 53.50
N ASN A 326 11.11 -19.24 52.58
CA ASN A 326 10.93 -20.67 52.36
C ASN A 326 11.93 -21.55 53.13
N LEU A 327 12.92 -20.97 53.81
CA LEU A 327 14.00 -21.70 54.47
C LEU A 327 13.48 -22.74 55.48
N ILE A 328 12.41 -22.39 56.21
CA ILE A 328 11.77 -23.25 57.21
C ILE A 328 10.51 -23.92 56.64
N VAL A 329 9.73 -23.19 55.85
CA VAL A 329 8.41 -23.64 55.37
C VAL A 329 8.52 -24.67 54.24
N ASN A 330 9.49 -24.51 53.34
CA ASN A 330 9.71 -25.41 52.21
C ASN A 330 11.21 -25.44 51.81
N PRO A 331 12.03 -26.23 52.52
CA PRO A 331 13.48 -26.24 52.32
C PRO A 331 13.94 -26.67 50.91
N THR A 332 13.18 -27.54 50.23
CA THR A 332 13.51 -27.97 48.87
C THR A 332 13.32 -26.85 47.85
N LEU A 333 12.26 -26.05 48.01
CA LEU A 333 12.05 -24.85 47.20
C LEU A 333 13.11 -23.78 47.48
N ALA A 334 13.47 -23.58 48.76
CA ALA A 334 14.53 -22.64 49.12
C ALA A 334 15.88 -23.04 48.50
N ALA A 335 16.23 -24.33 48.48
CA ALA A 335 17.44 -24.85 47.83
C ALA A 335 17.43 -24.62 46.31
N ALA A 336 16.30 -24.88 45.64
CA ALA A 336 16.14 -24.63 44.21
C ALA A 336 16.26 -23.13 43.86
N LEU A 337 15.63 -22.26 44.65
CA LEU A 337 15.73 -20.81 44.50
C LEU A 337 17.16 -20.29 44.74
N SER A 338 17.89 -20.89 45.69
CA SER A 338 19.29 -20.53 45.98
C SER A 338 20.21 -20.87 44.81
N HIS A 339 20.00 -22.03 44.17
CA HIS A 339 20.76 -22.43 42.98
C HIS A 339 20.46 -21.51 41.78
N GLU A 340 19.20 -21.15 41.55
CA GLU A 340 18.85 -20.23 40.46
C GLU A 340 19.35 -18.80 40.74
N TRP A 341 19.30 -18.34 42.00
CA TRP A 341 19.86 -17.05 42.39
C TRP A 341 21.37 -16.97 42.12
N GLN A 342 22.16 -17.98 42.49
CA GLN A 342 23.60 -18.01 42.19
C GLN A 342 23.88 -17.88 40.68
N ARG A 343 23.12 -18.62 39.86
CA ARG A 343 23.24 -18.54 38.40
C ARG A 343 22.90 -17.14 37.88
N ARG A 344 21.84 -16.51 38.40
CA ARG A 344 21.43 -15.15 38.02
C ARG A 344 22.45 -14.10 38.45
N ASP A 345 22.99 -14.22 39.66
CA ASP A 345 23.99 -13.31 40.22
C ASP A 345 25.29 -13.34 39.41
N GLU A 346 25.74 -14.52 38.96
CA GLU A 346 26.89 -14.64 38.05
C GLU A 346 26.67 -13.94 36.70
N ILE A 347 25.47 -14.08 36.13
CA ILE A 347 25.09 -13.42 34.87
C ILE A 347 25.07 -11.90 35.08
N ASN A 348 24.42 -11.45 36.14
CA ASN A 348 24.30 -10.04 36.50
C ASN A 348 25.67 -9.41 36.75
N THR A 349 26.56 -10.09 37.45
CA THR A 349 27.95 -9.65 37.66
C THR A 349 28.72 -9.46 36.35
N ARG A 350 28.57 -10.39 35.39
CA ARG A 350 29.19 -10.27 34.07
C ARG A 350 28.62 -9.11 33.25
N ILE A 351 27.32 -8.86 33.36
CA ILE A 351 26.66 -7.73 32.69
C ILE A 351 27.17 -6.41 33.28
N ALA A 352 27.20 -6.27 34.62
CA ALA A 352 27.71 -5.08 35.30
C ALA A 352 29.17 -4.79 34.92
N HIS A 353 30.02 -5.82 34.87
CA HIS A 353 31.43 -5.67 34.48
C HIS A 353 31.58 -5.15 33.04
N LYS A 354 30.76 -5.65 32.10
CA LYS A 354 30.76 -5.17 30.72
C LYS A 354 30.30 -3.72 30.61
N LEU A 355 29.25 -3.34 31.34
CA LEU A 355 28.76 -1.97 31.37
C LEU A 355 29.84 -1.00 31.86
N PHE A 356 30.56 -1.38 32.94
CA PHE A 356 31.65 -0.58 33.49
C PHE A 356 32.84 -0.43 32.53
N GLN A 357 33.18 -1.46 31.75
CA GLN A 357 34.24 -1.39 30.73
C GLN A 357 33.88 -0.48 29.55
N THR A 358 32.59 -0.28 29.29
CA THR A 358 32.08 0.55 28.18
C THR A 358 31.69 1.98 28.60
N SER A 359 31.80 2.28 29.89
CA SER A 359 31.60 3.62 30.48
C SER A 359 32.88 4.44 30.35
#